data_AF-A0A7W8JSR9-F1
#
_entry.id   AF-A0A7W8JSR9-F1
#
_cell.length_a   1.000
_cell.length_b   1.000
_cell.length_c   1.000
_cell.angle_alpha   90.00
_cell.angle_beta   90.00
_cell.angle_gamma   90.00
#
_symmetry.space_group_name_H-M   'P 1'
#
loop_
_entity.id
_entity.type
_entity.pdbx_description
1 polymer ?
#
loop_
_entity_poly.entity_id
_entity_poly.type
_entity_poly.pdbx_seq_one_letter_code
_entity_poly.pdbx_strand_id
1 'polypeptide(L)'
;MTPPGTSSRFRAVWWLISLGIMGTVWWLSSSADTPGPPLVHPLDWIAHFTAYFALAYALGRATGRRDVALVIAVWWGALDEVHQAFVPGRDAGVTDWLFDLVGAWIGSRLAMRRRRRKQGGEKETEST
;
A
#
# COMPACT_ATOMS: atom_id res chain seq x y z
N MET A 1 -18.86 -30.30 -2.27
CA MET A 1 -17.49 -29.89 -2.63
C MET A 1 -17.60 -28.66 -3.53
N THR A 2 -17.50 -27.45 -2.96
CA THR A 2 -17.57 -26.18 -3.73
C THR A 2 -16.17 -25.85 -4.27
N PRO A 3 -16.01 -25.49 -5.55
CA PRO A 3 -14.69 -25.19 -6.10
C PRO A 3 -14.08 -23.96 -5.40
N PRO A 4 -12.87 -24.06 -4.81
CA PRO A 4 -12.13 -22.88 -4.38
C PRO A 4 -11.56 -22.23 -5.64
N GLY A 5 -12.07 -21.08 -6.06
CA GLY A 5 -11.71 -20.58 -7.40
C GLY A 5 -11.34 -19.13 -7.51
N THR A 6 -12.26 -18.23 -7.17
CA THR A 6 -12.14 -16.82 -7.60
C THR A 6 -11.60 -15.92 -6.50
N SER A 7 -12.01 -16.12 -5.24
CA SER A 7 -11.58 -15.29 -4.11
C SER A 7 -10.12 -15.53 -3.70
N SER A 8 -9.63 -16.77 -3.81
CA SER A 8 -8.24 -17.13 -3.44
C SER A 8 -7.23 -16.57 -4.43
N ARG A 9 -7.45 -16.76 -5.73
CA ARG A 9 -6.60 -16.21 -6.80
C ARG A 9 -6.58 -14.68 -6.77
N PHE A 10 -7.73 -14.07 -6.54
CA PHE A 10 -7.82 -12.62 -6.39
C PHE A 10 -6.99 -12.10 -5.21
N ARG A 11 -7.09 -12.73 -4.04
CA ARG A 11 -6.28 -12.36 -2.87
C ARG A 11 -4.78 -12.61 -3.10
N ALA A 12 -4.42 -13.69 -3.79
CA ALA A 12 -3.04 -14.00 -4.12
C ALA A 12 -2.38 -12.89 -4.96
N VAL A 13 -3.10 -12.34 -5.95
CA VAL A 13 -2.60 -11.20 -6.73
C VAL A 13 -2.31 -9.99 -5.84
N TRP A 14 -3.18 -9.66 -4.89
CA TRP A 14 -2.93 -8.54 -3.97
C TRP A 14 -1.78 -8.79 -3.01
N TRP A 15 -1.57 -10.04 -2.58
CA TRP A 15 -0.36 -10.41 -1.84
C TRP A 15 0.89 -10.20 -2.67
N LEU A 16 0.91 -10.67 -3.93
CA LEU A 16 2.04 -10.46 -4.84
C LEU A 16 2.31 -8.97 -5.07
N ILE A 17 1.27 -8.15 -5.26
CA ILE A 17 1.42 -6.69 -5.38
C ILE A 17 2.01 -6.10 -4.10
N SER A 18 1.52 -6.52 -2.92
CA SER A 18 2.02 -6.00 -1.64
C SER A 18 3.49 -6.34 -1.44
N LEU A 19 3.88 -7.60 -1.70
CA LEU A 19 5.27 -8.05 -1.64
C LEU A 19 6.16 -7.33 -2.66
N GLY A 20 5.64 -7.08 -3.86
CA GLY A 20 6.33 -6.29 -4.88
C GLY A 20 6.60 -4.86 -4.41
N ILE A 21 5.60 -4.19 -3.82
CA ILE A 21 5.79 -2.84 -3.26
C ILE A 21 6.80 -2.86 -2.12
N MET A 22 6.69 -3.80 -1.18
CA MET A 22 7.63 -3.95 -0.06
C MET A 22 9.07 -4.16 -0.54
N GLY A 23 9.26 -5.04 -1.53
CA GLY A 23 10.57 -5.30 -2.12
C GLY A 23 11.14 -4.09 -2.86
N THR A 24 10.32 -3.36 -3.62
CA THR A 24 10.75 -2.14 -4.30
C THR A 24 11.17 -1.06 -3.31
N VAL A 25 10.39 -0.83 -2.26
CA VAL A 25 10.73 0.14 -1.20
C VAL A 25 12.06 -0.23 -0.56
N TRP A 26 12.20 -1.49 -0.11
CA TRP A 26 13.43 -1.96 0.52
C TRP A 26 14.66 -1.81 -0.39
N TRP A 27 14.53 -2.18 -1.66
CA TRP A 27 15.62 -2.07 -2.63
C TRP A 27 16.05 -0.61 -2.86
N LEU A 28 15.09 0.31 -3.02
CA LEU A 28 15.38 1.74 -3.16
C LEU A 28 16.02 2.30 -1.88
N SER A 29 15.53 1.88 -0.70
CA SER A 29 16.07 2.26 0.60
C SER A 29 17.45 1.68 0.92
N SER A 30 17.89 0.67 0.16
CA SER A 30 19.21 0.03 0.35
C SER A 30 20.37 0.85 -0.24
N SER A 31 20.08 1.95 -0.93
CA SER A 31 21.08 2.82 -1.57
C SER A 31 20.87 4.27 -1.14
N ALA A 32 21.96 4.99 -0.85
CA ALA A 32 21.90 6.45 -0.65
C ALA A 32 21.53 7.18 -1.95
N ASP A 33 22.02 6.66 -3.08
CA ASP A 33 21.73 7.17 -4.42
C ASP A 33 20.55 6.40 -5.03
N THR A 34 19.35 6.99 -4.97
CA THR A 34 18.21 6.48 -5.73
C THR A 34 18.38 6.76 -7.22
N PRO A 35 18.02 5.85 -8.14
CA PRO A 35 18.11 6.11 -9.58
C PRO A 35 17.31 7.36 -9.98
N GLY A 36 17.99 8.38 -10.52
CA GLY A 36 17.38 9.65 -10.93
C GLY A 36 17.93 10.86 -10.18
N PRO A 37 17.37 12.06 -10.39
CA PRO A 37 17.73 13.23 -9.58
C PRO A 37 17.33 12.97 -8.11
N PRO A 38 18.10 13.50 -7.13
CA PRO A 38 17.73 13.41 -5.72
C PRO A 38 16.31 13.93 -5.54
N LEU A 39 15.45 13.13 -4.90
CA LEU A 39 14.14 13.61 -4.47
C LEU A 39 14.36 14.60 -3.34
N VAL A 40 14.41 15.87 -3.70
CA VAL A 40 14.44 16.96 -2.74
C VAL A 40 13.05 17.20 -2.19
N HIS A 41 13.02 17.67 -0.95
CA HIS A 41 11.82 18.14 -0.31
C HIS A 41 10.99 19.07 -1.23
N PRO A 42 9.67 18.84 -1.46
CA PRO A 42 8.75 17.90 -0.79
C PRO A 42 8.44 16.60 -1.56
N LEU A 43 9.18 16.29 -2.63
CA LEU A 43 8.85 15.14 -3.49
C LEU A 43 9.10 13.79 -2.81
N ASP A 44 10.08 13.74 -1.91
CA ASP A 44 10.36 12.64 -0.99
C ASP A 44 9.12 12.28 -0.15
N TRP A 45 8.48 13.27 0.48
CA TRP A 45 7.30 13.06 1.32
C TRP A 45 6.11 12.54 0.53
N ILE A 46 5.93 13.04 -0.70
CA ILE A 46 4.88 12.56 -1.61
C ILE A 46 5.15 11.11 -2.02
N ALA A 47 6.42 10.75 -2.26
CA ALA A 47 6.80 9.38 -2.61
C ALA A 47 6.51 8.42 -1.44
N HIS A 48 6.93 8.76 -0.22
CA HIS A 48 6.64 8.02 1.01
C HIS A 48 5.13 7.82 1.22
N PHE A 49 4.38 8.93 1.23
CA PHE A 49 2.93 8.88 1.33
C PHE A 49 2.29 7.96 0.27
N THR A 50 2.70 8.10 -1.00
CA THR A 50 2.10 7.35 -2.11
C THR A 50 2.44 5.87 -2.05
N ALA A 51 3.70 5.52 -1.72
CA ALA A 51 4.17 4.15 -1.59
C ALA A 51 3.39 3.42 -0.48
N TYR A 52 3.28 4.02 0.70
CA TYR A 52 2.60 3.40 1.83
C TYR A 52 1.08 3.45 1.75
N PHE A 53 0.52 4.44 1.04
CA PHE A 53 -0.88 4.39 0.61
C PHE A 53 -1.15 3.17 -0.26
N ALA A 54 -0.33 2.95 -1.29
CA ALA A 54 -0.48 1.83 -2.21
C ALA A 54 -0.28 0.49 -1.49
N LEU A 55 0.72 0.39 -0.62
CA LEU A 55 1.00 -0.79 0.19
C LEU A 55 -0.19 -1.14 1.09
N ALA A 56 -0.66 -0.20 1.92
CA ALA A 56 -1.78 -0.45 2.82
C ALA A 56 -3.09 -0.71 2.07
N TYR A 57 -3.28 -0.10 0.91
CA TYR A 57 -4.40 -0.42 0.04
C TYR A 57 -4.34 -1.87 -0.42
N ALA A 58 -3.20 -2.30 -1.00
CA ALA A 58 -3.00 -3.66 -1.49
C ALA A 58 -3.13 -4.70 -0.37
N LEU A 59 -2.52 -4.45 0.80
CA LEU A 59 -2.65 -5.28 1.99
C LEU A 59 -4.10 -5.35 2.47
N GLY A 60 -4.84 -4.24 2.41
CA GLY A 60 -6.27 -4.21 2.75
C GLY A 60 -7.09 -5.11 1.81
N ARG A 61 -6.76 -5.16 0.52
CA ARG A 61 -7.39 -6.07 -0.45
C ARG A 61 -6.98 -7.53 -0.26
N ALA A 62 -5.73 -7.78 0.12
CA ALA A 62 -5.18 -9.12 0.35
C ALA A 62 -5.75 -9.76 1.63
N THR A 63 -5.70 -9.02 2.74
CA THR A 63 -6.15 -9.46 4.08
C THR A 63 -7.68 -9.38 4.21
N GLY A 64 -8.31 -8.37 3.60
CA GLY A 64 -9.71 -8.02 3.85
C GLY A 64 -9.93 -7.33 5.21
N ARG A 65 -8.85 -6.89 5.87
CA ARG A 65 -8.85 -6.33 7.22
C ARG A 65 -8.02 -5.05 7.26
N ARG A 66 -8.70 -3.89 7.37
CA ARG A 66 -8.04 -2.57 7.36
C ARG A 66 -7.06 -2.38 8.52
N ASP A 67 -7.36 -2.95 9.67
CA ASP A 67 -6.55 -2.94 10.90
C ASP A 67 -5.23 -3.68 10.67
N VAL A 68 -5.30 -4.90 10.14
CA VAL A 68 -4.11 -5.72 9.84
C VAL A 68 -3.26 -5.05 8.77
N ALA A 69 -3.88 -4.53 7.71
CA ALA A 69 -3.17 -3.82 6.64
C ALA A 69 -2.44 -2.58 7.14
N LEU A 70 -3.07 -1.80 8.03
CA LEU A 70 -2.47 -0.62 8.64
C LEU A 70 -1.27 -1.00 9.51
N VAL A 71 -1.43 -1.99 10.39
CA VAL A 71 -0.35 -2.44 11.29
C VAL A 71 0.86 -2.92 10.47
N ILE A 72 0.65 -3.77 9.46
CA ILE A 72 1.75 -4.27 8.62
C ILE A 72 2.46 -3.11 7.91
N ALA A 73 1.72 -2.19 7.29
CA ALA A 73 2.33 -1.07 6.56
C ALA A 73 3.12 -0.12 7.48
N VAL A 74 2.58 0.21 8.66
CA VAL A 74 3.25 1.11 9.63
C VAL A 74 4.53 0.48 10.18
N TRP A 75 4.50 -0.81 10.51
CA TRP A 75 5.68 -1.53 10.98
C TRP A 75 6.71 -1.74 9.87
N TRP A 76 6.26 -1.93 8.63
CA TRP A 76 7.16 -1.99 7.48
C TRP A 76 7.92 -0.67 7.29
N GLY A 77 7.23 0.48 7.41
CA GLY A 77 7.87 1.80 7.36
C GLY A 77 8.87 2.03 8.48
N ALA A 78 8.49 1.69 9.71
CA ALA A 78 9.41 1.78 10.84
C ALA A 78 10.64 0.88 10.65
N LEU A 79 10.46 -0.32 10.09
CA LEU A 79 11.57 -1.22 9.78
C LEU A 79 12.47 -0.67 8.66
N ASP A 80 11.89 0.00 7.66
CA ASP A 80 12.65 0.61 6.57
C ASP A 80 13.52 1.78 7.08
N GLU A 81 13.00 2.64 7.96
CA GLU A 81 13.80 3.69 8.61
C GLU A 81 14.95 3.11 9.45
N VAL A 82 14.69 2.04 10.21
CA VAL A 82 15.74 1.34 10.96
C VAL A 82 16.78 0.76 10.01
N HIS A 83 16.35 0.16 8.89
CA HIS A 83 17.25 -0.34 7.85
C HIS A 83 18.10 0.78 7.24
N GLN A 84 17.49 1.91 6.87
CA GLN A 84 18.16 3.08 6.31
C GLN A 84 19.21 3.65 7.27
N ALA A 85 18.99 3.60 8.59
CA ALA A 85 19.97 4.02 9.59
C ALA A 85 21.28 3.22 9.55
N PHE A 86 21.29 2.04 8.91
CA PHE A 86 22.49 1.24 8.67
C PHE A 86 23.08 1.41 7.26
N VAL A 87 22.47 2.23 6.40
CA VAL A 87 22.94 2.51 5.03
C VAL A 87 23.81 3.76 5.04
N PRO A 88 25.14 3.66 4.79
CA PRO A 88 26.03 4.82 4.81
C PRO A 88 25.59 5.90 3.81
N GLY A 89 25.45 7.14 4.28
CA GLY A 89 25.05 8.29 3.44
C GLY A 89 23.54 8.38 3.18
N ARG A 90 22.72 7.48 3.73
CA ARG A 90 21.26 7.60 3.72
C ARG A 90 20.80 8.34 4.99
N ASP A 91 19.82 9.20 4.83
CA ASP A 91 19.14 9.86 5.94
C ASP A 91 17.92 9.02 6.34
N ALA A 92 17.83 8.66 7.63
CA ALA A 92 16.67 7.99 8.20
C ALA A 92 15.85 9.04 8.95
N GLY A 93 14.59 9.21 8.53
CA GLY A 93 13.74 10.31 8.92
C GLY A 93 12.47 9.86 9.62
N VAL A 94 12.28 10.31 10.87
CA VAL A 94 10.96 10.20 11.54
C VAL A 94 9.87 10.87 10.71
N THR A 95 10.21 11.93 9.97
CA THR A 95 9.28 12.63 9.07
C THR A 95 8.78 11.73 7.94
N ASP A 96 9.67 10.96 7.31
CA ASP A 96 9.31 10.05 6.23
C ASP A 96 8.35 8.96 6.74
N TRP A 97 8.64 8.39 7.90
CA TRP A 97 7.73 7.47 8.58
C TRP A 97 6.36 8.09 8.94
N LEU A 98 6.29 9.39 9.25
CA LEU A 98 5.00 10.07 9.44
C LEU A 98 4.19 10.15 8.14
N PHE A 99 4.84 10.42 7.00
CA PHE A 99 4.15 10.39 5.70
C PHE A 99 3.72 8.97 5.32
N ASP A 100 4.52 7.96 5.64
CA ASP A 100 4.17 6.56 5.50
C ASP A 100 2.91 6.21 6.31
N LEU A 101 2.86 6.63 7.58
CA LEU A 101 1.73 6.43 8.48
C LEU A 101 0.45 7.06 7.92
N VAL A 102 0.51 8.31 7.45
CA VAL A 102 -0.66 9.00 6.88
C VAL A 102 -1.13 8.31 5.60
N GLY A 103 -0.20 7.95 4.71
CA GLY A 103 -0.49 7.17 3.50
C GLY A 103 -1.18 5.85 3.83
N ALA A 104 -0.59 5.07 4.73
CA ALA A 104 -1.11 3.78 5.17
C ALA A 104 -2.51 3.89 5.80
N TRP A 105 -2.74 4.92 6.61
CA TRP A 105 -4.02 5.19 7.25
C TRP A 105 -5.14 5.43 6.24
N ILE A 106 -4.88 6.21 5.18
CA ILE A 106 -5.86 6.46 4.10
C ILE A 106 -6.01 5.21 3.22
N GLY A 107 -4.91 4.59 2.79
CA GLY A 107 -4.91 3.43 1.90
C GLY A 107 -5.70 2.25 2.46
N SER A 108 -5.45 1.90 3.72
CA SER A 108 -6.17 0.83 4.43
C SER A 108 -7.69 1.07 4.53
N ARG A 109 -8.14 2.32 4.71
CA ARG A 109 -9.56 2.68 4.74
C ARG A 109 -10.21 2.59 3.38
N LEU A 110 -9.49 3.00 2.34
CA LEU A 110 -10.00 3.02 0.98
C LEU A 110 -10.08 1.61 0.38
N ALA A 111 -9.22 0.67 0.82
CA ALA A 111 -9.25 -0.73 0.41
C ALA A 111 -10.61 -1.42 0.65
N MET A 112 -11.31 -1.02 1.71
CA MET A 112 -12.58 -1.63 2.12
C MET A 112 -13.81 -0.98 1.49
N ARG A 113 -13.65 0.13 0.75
CA ARG A 113 -14.76 0.73 0.00
C ARG A 113 -15.12 -0.18 -1.17
N ARG A 114 -16.09 -1.06 -0.95
CA ARG A 114 -16.73 -1.81 -2.04
C ARG A 114 -17.23 -0.78 -3.06
N ARG A 115 -16.88 -0.97 -4.34
CA ARG A 115 -17.56 -0.25 -5.43
C ARG A 115 -19.05 -0.51 -5.22
N ARG A 116 -19.81 0.50 -4.78
CA ARG A 116 -21.27 0.48 -4.84
C ARG A 116 -21.60 0.33 -6.31
N ARG A 117 -21.72 -0.91 -6.79
CA ARG A 117 -22.19 -1.21 -8.15
C ARG A 117 -23.61 -0.65 -8.16
N LYS A 118 -23.88 0.36 -9.00
CA LYS A 118 -25.22 0.86 -9.26
C LYS A 118 -26.13 -0.33 -9.54
N GLN A 119 -26.96 -0.72 -8.58
CA GLN A 119 -28.13 -1.57 -8.80
C GLN A 119 -29.31 -0.60 -8.91
N GLY A 120 -29.74 -0.30 -10.14
CA GLY A 120 -30.83 0.65 -10.34
C GLY A 120 -31.24 0.86 -11.79
N GLY A 121 -31.23 -0.20 -12.63
CA GLY A 121 -31.59 -0.04 -14.05
C GLY A 121 -32.40 -1.17 -14.68
N GLU A 122 -32.83 -2.19 -13.93
CA GLU A 122 -33.51 -3.38 -14.51
C GLU A 122 -34.96 -3.57 -14.02
N LYS A 123 -35.58 -2.57 -13.40
CA LYS A 123 -36.97 -2.68 -12.91
C LYS A 123 -38.04 -2.00 -13.77
N GLU A 124 -37.71 -1.44 -14.94
CA GLU A 124 -38.66 -0.59 -15.69
C GLU A 124 -39.08 -1.12 -17.07
N THR A 125 -38.58 -2.26 -17.53
CA THR A 125 -38.90 -2.76 -18.90
C THR A 125 -39.88 -3.94 -18.98
N GLU A 126 -40.46 -4.41 -17.87
CA GLU A 126 -41.40 -5.54 -17.87
C GLU A 126 -42.87 -5.15 -17.61
N SER A 127 -43.18 -3.85 -17.63
CA SER A 127 -44.55 -3.34 -17.47
C SER A 127 -44.89 -2.32 -18.56
N THR A 128 -44.91 -2.77 -19.82
CA THR A 128 -45.62 -2.09 -20.93
C THR A 128 -46.08 -3.11 -21.95
#